data_AF-A0AAE1PUK6-F1
#
_entry.id   AF-A0AAE1PUK6-F1
#
_cell.length_a   1.000
_cell.length_b   1.000
_cell.length_c   1.000
_cell.angle_alpha   90.00
_cell.angle_beta   90.00
_cell.angle_gamma   90.00
#
_symmetry.space_group_name_H-M   'P 1'
#
loop_
_entity.id
_entity.type
_entity.pdbx_description
1 polymer ?
#
loop_
_entity_poly.entity_id
_entity_poly.type
_entity_poly.pdbx_seq_one_letter_code
_entity_poly.pdbx_strand_id
1 'polypeptide(L)'
;MNYFEISMSTSHKILKSEPRLKNCDIYTVEANISTLKKYGLDRDQVRINLSLLFRKPVKIEHDIAILKELGFINLCAHDYLIICNLFKSGVVSLKKCQMLPEYYDPIESVLVELGLPSHRLPRQLIPSQIDSLTIQQVHIMLSNAFLCWQLDCSEEIVNKMKAMYNLNRKSITLQHKIIQDLETYWNIDTEKVMRNPYLLSCSPNNITYIATRVKKIAQVDLKDLVFLTPRILAIPYQQLIQIDAILTNLDVTQAAVIALPWVCTLKPETIVERIHLLEQIPELGVLKSHPRVLRLIVYYKKVLSRLAHLQQIKNSSAVPSLNKLAGTIVSVTTQTSSPNILIKQDPSLPPPLLHG
;
A
#
# COMPACT_ATOMS: atom_id res chain seq x y z
N MET A 1 12.73 -20.65 13.17
CA MET A 1 13.18 -20.95 14.55
C MET A 1 14.70 -21.07 14.70
N ASN A 2 15.48 -21.23 13.63
CA ASN A 2 16.96 -21.18 13.71
C ASN A 2 17.52 -19.84 14.21
N TYR A 3 16.76 -18.73 14.12
CA TYR A 3 17.21 -17.42 14.60
C TYR A 3 17.49 -17.36 16.11
N PHE A 4 16.77 -18.14 16.90
CA PHE A 4 16.91 -18.12 18.36
C PHE A 4 17.87 -19.19 18.88
N GLU A 5 18.40 -20.07 18.02
CA GLU A 5 19.31 -21.18 18.39
C GLU A 5 18.80 -21.99 19.60
N ILE A 6 17.48 -22.13 19.72
CA ILE A 6 16.83 -22.75 20.87
C ILE A 6 16.62 -24.25 20.68
N SER A 7 16.79 -25.01 21.76
CA SER A 7 16.50 -26.44 21.79
C SER A 7 15.00 -26.71 21.58
N MET A 8 14.67 -27.90 21.08
CA MET A 8 13.28 -28.31 20.82
C MET A 8 12.38 -28.20 22.06
N SER A 9 12.91 -28.46 23.26
CA SER A 9 12.15 -28.35 24.52
C SER A 9 11.85 -26.89 24.88
N THR A 10 12.76 -25.97 24.60
CA THR A 10 12.57 -24.52 24.76
C THR A 10 11.58 -23.96 23.75
N SER A 11 11.65 -24.41 22.49
CA SER A 11 10.68 -24.07 21.45
C SER A 11 9.26 -24.49 21.82
N HIS A 12 9.09 -25.68 22.41
CA HIS A 12 7.78 -26.14 22.90
C HIS A 12 7.26 -25.32 24.08
N LYS A 13 8.13 -24.86 25.00
CA LYS A 13 7.74 -23.96 26.10
C LYS A 13 7.29 -22.59 25.56
N ILE A 14 8.00 -22.04 24.58
CA ILE A 14 7.64 -20.78 23.91
C ILE A 14 6.30 -20.88 23.17
N LEU A 15 6.07 -21.98 22.45
CA LEU A 15 4.80 -22.25 21.76
C LEU A 15 3.64 -22.52 22.73
N LYS A 16 3.93 -22.96 23.96
CA LYS A 16 2.94 -23.09 25.04
C LYS A 16 2.63 -21.74 25.69
N SER A 17 3.63 -20.87 25.89
CA SER A 17 3.42 -19.54 26.48
C SER A 17 2.76 -18.55 25.53
N GLU A 18 2.97 -18.69 24.22
CA GLU A 18 2.29 -17.88 23.21
C GLU A 18 1.71 -18.74 22.08
N PRO A 19 0.44 -19.18 22.20
CA PRO A 19 -0.18 -20.06 21.21
C PRO A 19 -0.38 -19.39 19.85
N ARG A 20 -0.33 -18.04 19.79
CA ARG A 20 -0.45 -17.26 18.55
C ARG A 20 0.66 -17.57 17.54
N LEU A 21 1.82 -18.03 18.00
CA LEU A 21 2.93 -18.48 17.13
C LEU A 21 2.56 -19.68 16.27
N LYS A 22 1.62 -20.54 16.70
CA LYS A 22 1.24 -21.74 15.94
C LYS A 22 0.50 -21.42 14.63
N ASN A 23 -0.20 -20.30 14.60
CA ASN A 23 -1.05 -19.90 13.47
C ASN A 23 -0.39 -18.80 12.62
N CYS A 24 0.86 -18.44 12.91
CA CYS A 24 1.55 -17.39 12.17
C CYS A 24 2.19 -17.95 10.91
N ASP A 25 2.06 -17.17 9.83
CA ASP A 25 2.79 -17.39 8.60
C ASP A 25 4.30 -17.26 8.85
N ILE A 26 5.04 -18.30 8.45
CA ILE A 26 6.49 -18.40 8.64
C ILE A 26 7.19 -17.21 7.97
N TYR A 27 6.72 -16.79 6.80
CA TYR A 27 7.30 -15.66 6.07
C TYR A 27 7.17 -14.35 6.87
N THR A 28 6.02 -14.11 7.50
CA THR A 28 5.79 -12.94 8.36
C THR A 28 6.75 -12.93 9.55
N VAL A 29 6.96 -14.08 10.19
CA VAL A 29 7.88 -14.20 11.33
C VAL A 29 9.32 -13.96 10.90
N GLU A 30 9.77 -14.54 9.78
CA GLU A 30 11.13 -14.35 9.25
C GLU A 30 11.39 -12.90 8.81
N ALA A 31 10.42 -12.25 8.18
CA ALA A 31 10.51 -10.85 7.79
C ALA A 31 10.61 -9.94 9.03
N ASN A 32 9.82 -10.20 10.08
CA ASN A 32 9.90 -9.46 11.34
C ASN A 32 11.25 -9.65 12.02
N ILE A 33 11.72 -10.89 12.12
CA ILE A 33 13.05 -11.20 12.68
C ILE A 33 14.15 -10.43 11.94
N SER A 34 14.13 -10.47 10.61
CA SER A 34 15.11 -9.78 9.77
C SER A 34 15.07 -8.27 9.97
N THR A 35 13.86 -7.70 10.11
CA THR A 35 13.64 -6.28 10.38
C THR A 35 14.19 -5.90 11.76
N LEU A 36 13.82 -6.64 12.81
CA LEU A 36 14.28 -6.38 14.18
C LEU A 36 15.81 -6.48 14.27
N LYS A 37 16.42 -7.49 13.63
CA LYS A 37 17.88 -7.64 13.54
C LYS A 37 18.54 -6.45 12.86
N LYS A 38 17.99 -6.00 11.72
CA LYS A 38 18.50 -4.83 10.98
C LYS A 38 18.55 -3.58 11.85
N TYR A 39 17.61 -3.44 12.79
CA TYR A 39 17.53 -2.30 13.70
C TYR A 39 18.30 -2.48 15.02
N GLY A 40 19.10 -3.54 15.15
CA GLY A 40 20.01 -3.75 16.28
C GLY A 40 19.36 -4.34 17.53
N LEU A 41 18.15 -4.91 17.41
CA LEU A 41 17.50 -5.57 18.54
C LEU A 41 18.12 -6.94 18.81
N ASP A 42 18.53 -7.13 20.06
CA ASP A 42 19.15 -8.37 20.50
C ASP A 42 18.14 -9.55 20.56
N ARG A 43 18.66 -10.76 20.34
CA ARG A 43 17.86 -11.99 20.29
C ARG A 43 17.11 -12.23 21.59
N ASP A 44 17.73 -11.97 22.74
CA ASP A 44 17.11 -12.20 24.04
C ASP A 44 16.00 -11.18 24.31
N GLN A 45 16.19 -9.93 23.87
CA GLN A 45 15.14 -8.91 23.96
C GLN A 45 13.91 -9.26 23.12
N VAL A 46 14.10 -9.77 21.90
CA VAL A 46 12.99 -10.24 21.04
C VAL A 46 12.32 -11.48 21.64
N ARG A 47 13.08 -12.36 22.29
CA ARG A 47 12.56 -13.56 22.96
C ARG A 47 11.68 -13.25 24.17
N ILE A 48 11.99 -12.19 24.90
CA ILE A 48 11.12 -11.69 25.97
C ILE A 48 9.86 -11.03 25.39
N ASN A 49 9.97 -10.41 24.22
CA ASN A 49 8.92 -9.62 23.58
C ASN A 49 8.39 -10.25 22.29
N LEU A 50 8.00 -11.54 22.35
CA LEU A 50 7.54 -12.32 21.20
C LEU A 50 6.34 -11.71 20.47
N SER A 51 5.58 -10.86 21.15
CA SER A 51 4.45 -10.15 20.55
C SER A 51 4.83 -9.22 19.40
N LEU A 52 6.12 -8.82 19.29
CA LEU A 52 6.64 -8.11 18.12
C LEU A 52 6.60 -8.97 16.85
N LEU A 53 6.77 -10.29 16.97
CA LEU A 53 6.82 -11.21 15.83
C LEU A 53 5.47 -11.38 15.12
N PHE A 54 4.37 -10.95 15.75
CA PHE A 54 3.02 -11.03 15.18
C PHE A 54 2.57 -9.75 14.48
N ARG A 55 3.30 -8.65 14.65
CA ARG A 55 2.92 -7.39 14.02
C ARG A 55 3.22 -7.45 12.52
N LYS A 56 2.54 -6.62 11.74
CA LYS A 56 2.84 -6.49 10.31
C LYS A 56 4.27 -5.93 10.15
N PRO A 57 5.16 -6.55 9.36
CA PRO A 57 6.55 -6.11 9.24
C PRO A 57 6.70 -4.65 8.84
N VAL A 58 5.91 -4.21 7.86
CA VAL A 58 5.88 -2.81 7.40
C VAL A 58 5.52 -1.84 8.52
N LYS A 59 4.61 -2.25 9.43
CA LYS A 59 4.25 -1.40 10.58
C LYS A 59 5.42 -1.28 11.55
N ILE A 60 6.09 -2.38 11.87
CA ILE A 60 7.27 -2.38 12.75
C ILE A 60 8.36 -1.47 12.16
N GLU A 61 8.61 -1.56 10.85
CA GLU A 61 9.60 -0.74 10.17
C GLU A 61 9.30 0.77 10.31
N HIS A 62 8.05 1.19 10.10
CA HIS A 62 7.65 2.58 10.36
C HIS A 62 7.73 2.96 11.83
N ASP A 63 7.24 2.11 12.73
CA ASP A 63 7.24 2.36 14.18
C ASP A 63 8.68 2.59 14.69
N ILE A 64 9.64 1.77 14.26
CA ILE A 64 11.07 1.93 14.61
C ILE A 64 11.64 3.21 14.00
N ALA A 65 11.40 3.46 12.71
CA ALA A 65 11.92 4.62 12.02
C ALA A 65 11.39 5.94 12.60
N ILE A 66 10.12 5.98 13.04
CA ILE A 66 9.55 7.17 13.69
C ILE A 66 10.23 7.44 15.04
N LEU A 67 10.47 6.42 15.85
CA LEU A 67 11.14 6.65 17.14
C LEU A 67 12.57 7.18 16.95
N LYS A 68 13.30 6.66 15.94
CA LYS A 68 14.64 7.14 15.60
C LYS A 68 14.65 8.56 15.08
N GLU A 69 13.81 8.88 14.09
CA GLU A 69 13.76 10.23 13.49
C GLU A 69 13.29 11.30 14.50
N LEU A 70 12.55 10.89 15.54
CA LEU A 70 12.15 11.77 16.64
C LEU A 70 13.18 11.86 17.77
N GLY A 71 14.38 11.29 17.61
CA GLY A 71 15.49 11.47 18.54
C GLY A 71 15.41 10.65 19.82
N PHE A 72 14.62 9.56 19.85
CA PHE A 72 14.62 8.66 21.00
C PHE A 72 15.98 7.97 21.15
N ILE A 73 16.50 7.95 22.36
CA ILE A 73 17.77 7.33 22.72
C ILE A 73 17.54 6.05 23.53
N ASN A 74 18.49 5.12 23.47
CA ASN A 74 18.51 3.88 24.28
C ASN A 74 17.27 2.97 24.14
N LEU A 75 16.65 2.91 22.96
CA LEU A 75 15.46 2.10 22.71
C LEU A 75 15.72 0.59 22.89
N CYS A 76 14.82 -0.09 23.60
CA CYS A 76 14.81 -1.55 23.77
C CYS A 76 13.59 -2.21 23.11
N ALA A 77 13.57 -3.55 23.01
CA ALA A 77 12.44 -4.28 22.40
C ALA A 77 11.07 -3.90 23.00
N HIS A 78 11.03 -3.64 24.30
CA HIS A 78 9.80 -3.32 25.01
C HIS A 78 9.19 -2.00 24.54
N ASP A 79 10.01 -0.99 24.22
CA ASP A 79 9.55 0.34 23.80
C ASP A 79 8.72 0.27 22.52
N TYR A 80 9.11 -0.61 21.59
CA TYR A 80 8.35 -0.85 20.36
C TYR A 80 6.99 -1.50 20.61
N LEU A 81 6.83 -2.25 21.71
CA LEU A 81 5.53 -2.79 22.10
C LEU A 81 4.60 -1.70 22.63
N ILE A 82 5.13 -0.81 23.47
CA ILE A 82 4.38 0.27 24.10
C ILE A 82 4.37 1.56 23.27
N ILE A 83 4.77 1.51 22.00
CA ILE A 83 4.90 2.69 21.13
C ILE A 83 3.64 3.57 21.11
N CYS A 84 2.44 2.97 21.13
CA CYS A 84 1.20 3.74 21.18
C CYS A 84 1.05 4.58 22.46
N ASN A 85 1.64 4.14 23.56
CA ASN A 85 1.69 4.90 24.82
C ASN A 85 2.78 5.98 24.76
N LEU A 86 3.94 5.67 24.17
CA LEU A 86 5.01 6.65 23.95
C LEU A 86 4.52 7.82 23.08
N PHE A 87 3.78 7.55 22.01
CA PHE A 87 3.23 8.58 21.13
C PHE A 87 2.24 9.51 21.84
N LYS A 88 1.50 8.98 22.83
CA LYS A 88 0.56 9.78 23.64
C LYS A 88 1.25 10.52 24.78
N SER A 89 2.52 10.22 25.05
CA SER A 89 3.27 10.86 26.13
C SER A 89 3.72 12.25 25.70
N GLY A 90 3.70 13.18 26.66
CA GLY A 90 4.22 14.54 26.48
C GLY A 90 5.74 14.56 26.40
N VAL A 91 6.30 15.51 25.65
CA VAL A 91 7.76 15.67 25.49
C VAL A 91 8.46 15.83 26.85
N VAL A 92 7.89 16.62 27.76
CA VAL A 92 8.44 16.82 29.13
C VAL A 92 8.55 15.52 29.91
N SER A 93 7.52 14.67 29.86
CA SER A 93 7.54 13.39 30.57
C SER A 93 8.63 12.47 30.05
N LEU A 94 8.83 12.44 28.72
CA LEU A 94 9.84 11.61 28.09
C LEU A 94 11.27 12.12 28.35
N LYS A 95 11.48 13.44 28.42
CA LYS A 95 12.73 14.06 28.89
C LYS A 95 13.05 13.64 30.33
N LYS A 96 12.06 13.70 31.23
CA LYS A 96 12.21 13.28 32.64
C LYS A 96 12.56 11.79 32.78
N CYS A 97 12.00 10.96 31.90
CA CYS A 97 12.32 9.53 31.83
C CYS A 97 13.62 9.23 31.08
N GLN A 98 14.40 10.24 30.67
CA GLN A 98 15.66 10.09 29.93
C GLN A 98 15.52 9.33 28.59
N MET A 99 14.32 9.32 28.01
CA MET A 99 14.06 8.73 26.69
C MET A 99 14.35 9.70 25.54
N LEU A 100 14.38 11.00 25.85
CA LEU A 100 14.79 12.08 24.95
C LEU A 100 15.94 12.86 25.57
N PRO A 101 16.82 13.46 24.74
CA PRO A 101 17.85 14.39 25.22
C PRO A 101 17.25 15.58 25.98
N GLU A 102 18.03 16.15 26.91
CA GLU A 102 17.64 17.35 27.66
C GLU A 102 17.42 18.55 26.70
N TYR A 103 18.37 18.75 25.80
CA TYR A 103 18.27 19.67 24.67
C TYR A 103 17.70 18.95 23.44
N TYR A 104 16.38 18.79 23.44
CA TYR A 104 15.66 18.15 22.34
C TYR A 104 15.16 19.17 21.31
N ASP A 105 15.67 19.08 20.07
CA ASP A 105 15.11 19.73 18.88
C ASP A 105 14.63 18.64 17.90
N PRO A 106 13.33 18.52 17.62
CA PRO A 106 12.84 17.47 16.75
C PRO A 106 13.06 17.79 15.25
N ILE A 107 13.23 19.06 14.84
CA ILE A 107 13.63 19.37 13.46
C ILE A 107 15.04 18.84 13.25
N GLU A 108 15.95 19.15 14.17
CA GLU A 108 17.33 18.67 14.08
C GLU A 108 17.39 17.14 14.08
N SER A 109 16.63 16.49 14.97
CA SER A 109 16.54 15.03 15.03
C SER A 109 16.11 14.40 13.69
N VAL A 110 15.06 14.97 13.07
CA VAL A 110 14.57 14.50 11.76
C VAL A 110 15.59 14.78 10.66
N LEU A 111 16.20 15.97 10.63
CA LEU A 111 17.17 16.33 9.60
C LEU A 111 18.44 15.48 9.67
N VAL A 112 18.91 15.16 10.87
CA VAL A 112 20.05 14.26 11.10
C VAL A 112 19.74 12.87 10.57
N GLU A 113 18.56 12.31 10.90
CA GLU A 113 18.16 10.98 10.40
C GLU A 113 17.97 10.96 8.87
N LEU A 114 17.49 12.06 8.28
CA LEU A 114 17.36 12.22 6.84
C LEU A 114 18.71 12.48 6.13
N GLY A 115 19.78 12.80 6.87
CA GLY A 115 21.05 13.24 6.29
C GLY A 115 20.95 14.58 5.54
N LEU A 116 20.01 15.45 5.92
CA LEU A 116 19.74 16.74 5.28
C LEU A 116 20.37 17.90 6.07
N PRO A 117 20.77 19.00 5.40
CA PRO A 117 21.32 20.15 6.09
C PRO A 117 20.26 20.89 6.93
N SER A 118 20.72 21.51 8.02
CA SER A 118 19.91 22.11 9.10
C SER A 118 18.93 23.22 8.69
N HIS A 119 19.03 23.74 7.46
CA HIS A 119 18.19 24.83 6.94
C HIS A 119 17.04 24.36 6.03
N ARG A 120 16.91 23.05 5.76
CA ARG A 120 15.90 22.53 4.81
C ARG A 120 14.46 22.60 5.32
N LEU A 121 14.26 22.50 6.63
CA LEU A 121 12.94 22.63 7.25
C LEU A 121 12.83 23.99 7.97
N PRO A 122 11.77 24.78 7.72
CA PRO A 122 11.59 26.06 8.38
C PRO A 122 11.45 25.92 9.90
N ARG A 123 12.29 26.60 10.68
CA ARG A 123 12.24 26.53 12.15
C ARG A 123 10.94 27.04 12.76
N GLN A 124 10.22 27.88 12.02
CA GLN A 124 8.91 28.43 12.40
C GLN A 124 7.81 27.35 12.48
N LEU A 125 8.08 26.13 12.01
CA LEU A 125 7.15 25.00 12.03
C LEU A 125 6.88 24.43 13.41
N ILE A 126 7.85 24.52 14.33
CA ILE A 126 7.67 24.01 15.69
C ILE A 126 7.21 25.17 16.59
N PRO A 127 6.10 25.00 17.32
CA PRO A 127 5.68 25.98 18.32
C PRO A 127 6.76 26.15 19.40
N SER A 128 6.91 27.38 19.89
CA SER A 128 7.82 27.69 21.01
C SER A 128 7.53 26.87 22.28
N GLN A 129 6.33 26.27 22.36
CA GLN A 129 5.84 25.44 23.48
C GLN A 129 5.83 23.95 23.14
N ILE A 130 6.85 23.44 22.44
CA ILE A 130 6.95 22.01 22.09
C ILE A 130 6.80 21.07 23.29
N ASP A 131 7.27 21.51 24.46
CA ASP A 131 7.22 20.76 25.70
C ASP A 131 5.79 20.45 26.17
N SER A 132 4.80 21.23 25.73
CA SER A 132 3.37 20.98 26.00
C SER A 132 2.74 19.93 25.08
N LEU A 133 3.42 19.54 24.00
CA LEU A 133 2.89 18.66 22.98
C LEU A 133 3.19 17.19 23.29
N THR A 134 2.33 16.34 22.74
CA THR A 134 2.60 14.89 22.65
C THR A 134 3.53 14.60 21.49
N ILE A 135 4.26 13.48 21.58
CA ILE A 135 5.12 12.99 20.50
C ILE A 135 4.34 12.78 19.20
N GLN A 136 3.10 12.30 19.29
CA GLN A 136 2.25 12.15 18.12
C GLN A 136 1.98 13.49 17.41
N GLN A 137 1.70 14.55 18.17
CA GLN A 137 1.45 15.88 17.60
C GLN A 137 2.72 16.40 16.92
N VAL A 138 3.88 16.29 17.59
CA VAL A 138 5.18 16.69 17.01
C VAL A 138 5.42 15.96 15.69
N HIS A 139 5.25 14.64 15.66
CA HIS A 139 5.40 13.84 14.44
C HIS A 139 4.46 14.28 13.32
N ILE A 140 3.17 14.52 13.62
CA ILE A 140 2.20 14.94 12.60
C ILE A 140 2.59 16.29 12.00
N MET A 141 3.00 17.25 12.83
CA MET A 141 3.43 18.58 12.38
C MET A 141 4.67 18.51 11.48
N LEU A 142 5.68 17.76 11.90
CA LEU A 142 6.91 17.57 11.11
C LEU A 142 6.62 16.84 9.80
N SER A 143 5.80 15.80 9.84
CA SER A 143 5.39 15.04 8.65
C SER A 143 4.61 15.91 7.67
N ASN A 144 3.71 16.78 8.15
CA ASN A 144 3.00 17.74 7.30
C ASN A 144 3.97 18.68 6.60
N ALA A 145 4.84 19.31 7.39
CA ALA A 145 5.77 20.29 6.87
C ALA A 145 6.78 19.68 5.89
N PHE A 146 7.29 18.50 6.22
CA PHE A 146 8.17 17.74 5.33
C PHE A 146 7.48 17.43 3.99
N LEU A 147 6.24 16.95 4.00
CA LEU A 147 5.53 16.64 2.76
C LEU A 147 5.20 17.90 1.95
N CYS A 148 4.85 19.02 2.60
CA CYS A 148 4.65 20.30 1.90
C CYS A 148 5.93 20.75 1.20
N TRP A 149 7.07 20.66 1.90
CA TRP A 149 8.38 21.02 1.35
C TRP A 149 8.81 20.07 0.23
N GLN A 150 8.71 18.76 0.46
CA GLN A 150 9.22 17.75 -0.47
C GLN A 150 8.38 17.64 -1.75
N LEU A 151 7.07 17.90 -1.68
CA LEU A 151 6.16 17.83 -2.82
C LEU A 151 5.84 19.21 -3.42
N ASP A 152 6.37 20.28 -2.83
CA ASP A 152 6.10 21.67 -3.21
C ASP A 152 4.59 21.98 -3.32
N CYS A 153 3.84 21.66 -2.25
CA CYS A 153 2.39 21.80 -2.23
C CYS A 153 1.84 22.39 -0.93
N SER A 154 0.59 22.87 -0.96
CA SER A 154 -0.05 23.47 0.20
C SER A 154 -0.42 22.44 1.28
N GLU A 155 -0.52 22.92 2.52
CA GLU A 155 -0.89 22.08 3.66
C GLU A 155 -2.27 21.43 3.50
N GLU A 156 -3.21 22.11 2.85
CA GLU A 156 -4.54 21.56 2.56
C GLU A 156 -4.48 20.30 1.71
N ILE A 157 -3.62 20.29 0.68
CA ILE A 157 -3.45 19.14 -0.20
C ILE A 157 -2.83 18.00 0.58
N VAL A 158 -1.79 18.27 1.38
CA VAL A 158 -1.17 17.27 2.26
C VAL A 158 -2.19 16.68 3.21
N ASN A 159 -2.96 17.49 3.92
CA ASN A 159 -3.97 17.02 4.87
C ASN A 159 -5.03 16.12 4.19
N LYS A 160 -5.49 16.47 2.98
CA LYS A 160 -6.38 15.62 2.17
C LYS A 160 -5.72 14.27 1.83
N MET A 161 -4.46 14.28 1.38
CA MET A 161 -3.71 13.05 1.08
C MET A 161 -3.54 12.16 2.32
N LYS A 162 -3.18 12.76 3.47
CA LYS A 162 -2.98 12.01 4.71
C LYS A 162 -4.27 11.40 5.24
N ALA A 163 -5.40 12.10 5.11
CA ALA A 163 -6.71 11.57 5.48
C ALA A 163 -7.14 10.40 4.59
N MET A 164 -6.92 10.50 3.27
CA MET A 164 -7.32 9.46 2.32
C MET A 164 -6.49 8.16 2.45
N TYR A 165 -5.20 8.28 2.75
CA TYR A 165 -4.27 7.14 2.74
C TYR A 165 -3.65 6.81 4.10
N ASN A 166 -4.15 7.40 5.19
CA ASN A 166 -3.69 7.17 6.57
C ASN A 166 -2.17 7.39 6.75
N LEU A 167 -1.64 8.48 6.19
CA LEU A 167 -0.20 8.78 6.22
C LEU A 167 0.28 9.35 7.57
N ASN A 168 -0.60 9.63 8.53
CA ASN A 168 -0.26 10.22 9.84
C ASN A 168 0.61 9.33 10.75
N ARG A 169 0.79 8.05 10.38
CA ARG A 169 1.61 7.08 11.13
C ARG A 169 2.72 6.51 10.26
N LYS A 170 3.23 7.33 9.34
CA LYS A 170 4.29 6.95 8.41
C LYS A 170 5.53 7.75 8.75
N SER A 171 6.63 7.04 8.96
CA SER A 171 7.96 7.65 9.10
C SER A 171 8.26 8.59 7.94
N ILE A 172 8.75 9.77 8.30
CA ILE A 172 9.24 10.79 7.38
C ILE A 172 10.43 10.23 6.58
N THR A 173 11.34 9.54 7.26
CA THR A 173 12.53 8.90 6.66
C THR A 173 12.16 7.89 5.59
N LEU A 174 11.18 7.02 5.87
CA LEU A 174 10.73 6.03 4.89
C LEU A 174 9.96 6.68 3.73
N GLN A 175 9.19 7.74 3.98
CA GLN A 175 8.54 8.51 2.92
C GLN A 175 9.55 9.22 2.03
N HIS A 176 10.59 9.82 2.60
CA HIS A 176 11.68 10.43 1.86
C HIS A 176 12.36 9.42 0.93
N LYS A 177 12.70 8.24 1.46
CA LYS A 177 13.28 7.15 0.68
C LYS A 177 12.35 6.69 -0.44
N ILE A 178 11.04 6.57 -0.19
CA ILE A 178 10.07 6.22 -1.24
C ILE A 178 10.11 7.23 -2.38
N ILE A 179 10.12 8.53 -2.07
CA ILE A 179 10.14 9.59 -3.09
C ILE A 179 11.44 9.51 -3.90
N GLN A 180 12.59 9.32 -3.24
CA GLN A 180 13.88 9.12 -3.92
C GLN A 180 13.89 7.87 -4.81
N ASP A 181 13.37 6.74 -4.32
CA ASP A 181 13.31 5.49 -5.07
C ASP A 181 12.37 5.62 -6.29
N LEU A 182 11.26 6.36 -6.16
CA LEU A 182 10.32 6.65 -7.24
C LEU A 182 10.96 7.51 -8.34
N GLU A 183 11.69 8.54 -7.96
CA GLU A 183 12.42 9.40 -8.90
C GLU A 183 13.56 8.61 -9.59
N THR A 184 14.42 7.97 -8.81
CA THR A 184 15.65 7.31 -9.28
C THR A 184 15.36 6.09 -10.17
N TYR A 185 14.47 5.19 -9.74
CA TYR A 185 14.25 3.93 -10.45
C TYR A 185 13.15 4.02 -11.51
N TRP A 186 12.15 4.86 -11.29
CA TRP A 186 10.90 4.87 -12.06
C TRP A 186 10.63 6.16 -12.80
N ASN A 187 11.46 7.20 -12.63
CA ASN A 187 11.28 8.51 -13.23
C ASN A 187 9.88 9.08 -12.93
N ILE A 188 9.42 8.89 -11.69
CA ILE A 188 8.16 9.43 -11.18
C ILE A 188 8.50 10.70 -10.38
N ASP A 189 8.08 11.84 -10.91
CA ASP A 189 8.25 13.14 -10.28
C ASP A 189 7.25 13.39 -9.15
N THR A 190 7.46 14.49 -8.41
CA THR A 190 6.60 14.92 -7.30
C THR A 190 5.16 15.18 -7.75
N GLU A 191 4.95 15.72 -8.95
CA GLU A 191 3.62 15.95 -9.50
C GLU A 191 2.86 14.63 -9.68
N LYS A 192 3.50 13.61 -10.24
CA LYS A 192 2.89 12.28 -10.41
C LYS A 192 2.71 11.56 -9.07
N VAL A 193 3.57 11.79 -8.08
CA VAL A 193 3.34 11.35 -6.68
C VAL A 193 2.10 12.00 -6.10
N MET A 194 1.90 13.31 -6.28
CA MET A 194 0.71 14.02 -5.81
C MET A 194 -0.59 13.54 -6.47
N ARG A 195 -0.53 13.15 -7.74
CA ARG A 195 -1.67 12.50 -8.43
C ARG A 195 -1.92 11.07 -7.95
N ASN A 196 -0.93 10.43 -7.33
CA ASN A 196 -0.99 9.04 -6.85
C ASN A 196 -0.51 8.92 -5.38
N PRO A 197 -1.14 9.58 -4.39
CA PRO A 197 -0.58 9.70 -3.05
C PRO A 197 -0.50 8.37 -2.28
N TYR A 198 -1.21 7.34 -2.75
CA TYR A 198 -1.06 5.97 -2.23
C TYR A 198 0.37 5.44 -2.35
N LEU A 199 1.18 5.97 -3.28
CA LEU A 199 2.59 5.60 -3.44
C LEU A 199 3.40 5.89 -2.18
N LEU A 200 3.07 6.94 -1.43
CA LEU A 200 3.70 7.29 -0.15
C LEU A 200 3.41 6.27 0.97
N SER A 201 2.50 5.33 0.74
CA SER A 201 2.19 4.23 1.68
C SER A 201 2.89 2.92 1.34
N CYS A 202 3.59 2.85 0.20
CA CYS A 202 4.30 1.65 -0.24
C CYS A 202 5.48 1.31 0.68
N SER A 203 6.00 0.08 0.56
CA SER A 203 7.26 -0.30 1.22
C SER A 203 8.44 0.12 0.32
N PRO A 204 9.42 0.88 0.82
CA PRO A 204 10.61 1.25 0.03
C PRO A 204 11.36 0.00 -0.47
N ASN A 205 11.47 -1.03 0.38
CA ASN A 205 12.11 -2.28 0.01
C ASN A 205 11.35 -2.98 -1.14
N ASN A 206 10.02 -2.92 -1.15
CA ASN A 206 9.24 -3.48 -2.26
C ASN A 206 9.50 -2.72 -3.56
N ILE A 207 9.50 -1.38 -3.54
CA ILE A 207 9.81 -0.56 -4.72
C ILE A 207 11.19 -0.92 -5.27
N THR A 208 12.20 -1.03 -4.40
CA THR A 208 13.56 -1.45 -4.78
C THR A 208 13.58 -2.88 -5.35
N TYR A 209 12.87 -3.83 -4.73
CA TYR A 209 12.82 -5.21 -5.20
C TYR A 209 12.12 -5.34 -6.55
N ILE A 210 11.04 -4.60 -6.78
CA ILE A 210 10.40 -4.54 -8.09
C ILE A 210 11.41 -4.03 -9.12
N ALA A 211 12.09 -2.91 -8.86
CA ALA A 211 13.03 -2.30 -9.81
C ALA A 211 14.20 -3.23 -10.16
N THR A 212 14.69 -3.99 -9.18
CA THR A 212 15.86 -4.86 -9.34
C THR A 212 15.50 -6.25 -9.89
N ARG A 213 14.37 -6.82 -9.48
CA ARG A 213 14.02 -8.24 -9.76
C ARG A 213 12.97 -8.44 -10.82
N VAL A 214 12.11 -7.44 -11.09
CA VAL A 214 11.03 -7.57 -12.08
C VAL A 214 11.33 -6.62 -13.23
N LYS A 215 11.81 -7.17 -14.35
CA LYS A 215 12.17 -6.36 -15.53
C LYS A 215 11.05 -6.26 -16.53
N LYS A 216 10.28 -7.34 -16.69
CA LYS A 216 9.18 -7.43 -17.64
C LYS A 216 7.99 -8.15 -17.02
N ILE A 217 6.80 -7.87 -17.55
CA ILE A 217 5.58 -8.65 -17.30
C ILE A 217 4.94 -8.93 -18.66
N ALA A 218 4.72 -10.19 -18.99
CA ALA A 218 4.21 -10.66 -20.28
C ALA A 218 4.98 -10.03 -21.46
N GLN A 219 6.32 -10.03 -21.36
CA GLN A 219 7.26 -9.43 -22.31
C GLN A 219 7.23 -7.90 -22.44
N VAL A 220 6.35 -7.18 -21.73
CA VAL A 220 6.33 -5.71 -21.69
C VAL A 220 7.32 -5.20 -20.66
N ASP A 221 8.06 -4.13 -20.96
CA ASP A 221 8.93 -3.47 -19.98
C ASP A 221 8.11 -2.98 -18.78
N LEU A 222 8.57 -3.30 -17.58
CA LEU A 222 7.85 -2.92 -16.37
C LEU A 222 7.79 -1.40 -16.18
N LYS A 223 8.80 -0.65 -16.64
CA LYS A 223 8.79 0.81 -16.55
C LYS A 223 7.62 1.42 -17.34
N ASP A 224 7.33 0.88 -18.51
CA ASP A 224 6.20 1.32 -19.34
C ASP A 224 4.87 1.03 -18.64
N LEU A 225 4.74 -0.16 -18.03
CA LEU A 225 3.54 -0.52 -17.27
C LEU A 225 3.36 0.36 -16.03
N VAL A 226 4.44 0.66 -15.30
CA VAL A 226 4.42 1.55 -14.13
C VAL A 226 4.08 2.98 -14.54
N PHE A 227 4.57 3.44 -15.70
CA PHE A 227 4.21 4.75 -16.24
C PHE A 227 2.70 4.85 -16.48
N LEU A 228 2.08 3.81 -17.04
CA LEU A 228 0.63 3.74 -17.30
C LEU A 228 -0.20 3.49 -16.04
N THR A 229 0.31 2.72 -15.09
CA THR A 229 -0.39 2.34 -13.86
C THR A 229 0.60 2.25 -12.70
N PRO A 230 0.89 3.38 -12.02
CA PRO A 230 1.86 3.41 -10.91
C PRO A 230 1.46 2.49 -9.74
N ARG A 231 0.17 2.13 -9.65
CA ARG A 231 -0.37 1.22 -8.63
C ARG A 231 0.31 -0.15 -8.61
N ILE A 232 0.95 -0.56 -9.70
CA ILE A 232 1.78 -1.77 -9.75
C ILE A 232 2.87 -1.75 -8.66
N LEU A 233 3.43 -0.59 -8.31
CA LEU A 233 4.46 -0.47 -7.28
C LEU A 233 3.96 -0.77 -5.85
N ALA A 234 2.64 -0.72 -5.64
CA ALA A 234 2.02 -1.09 -4.37
C ALA A 234 1.80 -2.61 -4.23
N ILE A 235 1.99 -3.38 -5.29
CA ILE A 235 1.83 -4.84 -5.29
C ILE A 235 3.13 -5.49 -4.82
N PRO A 236 3.09 -6.50 -3.93
CA PRO A 236 4.30 -7.23 -3.55
C PRO A 236 5.02 -7.81 -4.76
N TYR A 237 6.35 -7.66 -4.83
CA TYR A 237 7.12 -8.08 -6.01
C TYR A 237 6.93 -9.58 -6.35
N GLN A 238 6.74 -10.44 -5.34
CA GLN A 238 6.47 -11.86 -5.56
C GLN A 238 5.17 -12.10 -6.32
N GLN A 239 4.13 -11.29 -6.06
CA GLN A 239 2.87 -11.38 -6.79
C GLN A 239 3.04 -10.96 -8.24
N LEU A 240 3.86 -9.96 -8.53
CA LEU A 240 4.15 -9.56 -9.91
C LEU A 240 4.84 -10.68 -10.70
N ILE A 241 5.76 -11.42 -10.08
CA ILE A 241 6.39 -12.61 -10.69
C ILE A 241 5.34 -13.69 -11.01
N GLN A 242 4.41 -13.93 -10.09
CA GLN A 242 3.33 -14.91 -10.32
C GLN A 242 2.37 -14.45 -11.43
N ILE A 243 2.03 -13.15 -11.46
CA ILE A 243 1.20 -12.57 -12.52
C ILE A 243 1.88 -12.73 -13.88
N ASP A 244 3.18 -12.45 -13.97
CA ASP A 244 3.95 -12.64 -15.20
C ASP A 244 3.87 -14.09 -15.71
N ALA A 245 4.07 -15.07 -14.81
CA ALA A 245 3.93 -16.48 -15.14
C ALA A 245 2.50 -16.83 -15.63
N ILE A 246 1.46 -16.33 -14.95
CA ILE A 246 0.06 -16.57 -15.35
C ILE A 246 -0.22 -15.97 -16.74
N LEU A 247 0.17 -14.73 -16.98
CA LEU A 247 -0.08 -14.04 -18.26
C LEU A 247 0.70 -14.67 -19.41
N THR A 248 1.93 -15.13 -19.16
CA THR A 248 2.75 -15.86 -20.13
C THR A 248 2.12 -17.21 -20.48
N ASN A 249 1.60 -17.94 -19.49
CA ASN A 249 0.90 -19.22 -19.72
C ASN A 249 -0.41 -19.08 -20.50
N LEU A 250 -1.03 -17.89 -20.46
CA LEU A 250 -2.23 -17.58 -21.24
C LEU A 250 -1.92 -17.08 -22.66
N ASP A 251 -0.64 -17.03 -23.04
CA ASP A 251 -0.16 -16.54 -24.34
C ASP A 251 -0.69 -15.12 -24.67
N VAL A 252 -0.69 -14.25 -23.65
CA VAL A 252 -1.21 -12.89 -23.80
C VAL A 252 -0.19 -12.01 -24.50
N THR A 253 -0.61 -11.42 -25.61
CA THR A 253 0.22 -10.46 -26.36
C THR A 253 0.58 -9.21 -25.53
N GLN A 254 1.76 -8.66 -25.76
CA GLN A 254 2.22 -7.40 -25.15
C GLN A 254 1.20 -6.26 -25.30
N ALA A 255 0.63 -6.13 -26.51
CA ALA A 255 -0.37 -5.10 -26.81
C ALA A 255 -1.63 -5.21 -25.93
N ALA A 256 -2.06 -6.43 -25.59
CA ALA A 256 -3.21 -6.63 -24.71
C ALA A 256 -2.91 -6.18 -23.28
N VAL A 257 -1.69 -6.43 -22.78
CA VAL A 257 -1.26 -6.00 -21.43
C VAL A 257 -1.11 -4.49 -21.36
N ILE A 258 -0.52 -3.85 -22.38
CA ILE A 258 -0.43 -2.39 -22.47
C ILE A 258 -1.82 -1.74 -22.55
N ALA A 259 -2.77 -2.36 -23.25
CA ALA A 259 -4.15 -1.87 -23.32
C ALA A 259 -4.92 -2.06 -22.00
N LEU A 260 -4.45 -2.94 -21.09
CA LEU A 260 -5.10 -3.22 -19.82
C LEU A 260 -4.12 -3.53 -18.68
N PRO A 261 -3.24 -2.58 -18.31
CA PRO A 261 -2.19 -2.78 -17.30
C PRO A 261 -2.76 -3.04 -15.91
N TRP A 262 -4.04 -2.73 -15.70
CA TRP A 262 -4.77 -2.99 -14.46
C TRP A 262 -4.82 -4.47 -14.09
N VAL A 263 -4.67 -5.39 -15.04
CA VAL A 263 -4.56 -6.81 -14.73
C VAL A 263 -3.40 -7.09 -13.77
N CYS A 264 -2.30 -6.33 -13.86
CA CYS A 264 -1.13 -6.45 -12.99
C CYS A 264 -1.36 -5.96 -11.56
N THR A 265 -2.53 -5.36 -11.28
CA THR A 265 -2.92 -4.90 -9.93
C THR A 265 -3.86 -5.87 -9.21
N LEU A 266 -4.30 -6.93 -9.89
CA LEU A 266 -5.12 -7.98 -9.30
C LEU A 266 -4.23 -8.96 -8.52
N LYS A 267 -4.84 -9.67 -7.57
CA LYS A 267 -4.16 -10.79 -6.92
C LYS A 267 -3.99 -11.95 -7.91
N PRO A 268 -2.86 -12.67 -7.89
CA PRO A 268 -2.63 -13.85 -8.74
C PRO A 268 -3.78 -14.86 -8.66
N GLU A 269 -4.27 -15.13 -7.44
CA GLU A 269 -5.36 -16.08 -7.20
C GLU A 269 -6.67 -15.61 -7.84
N THR A 270 -6.94 -14.31 -7.82
CA THR A 270 -8.13 -13.73 -8.47
C THR A 270 -8.05 -13.83 -9.99
N ILE A 271 -6.86 -13.74 -10.58
CA ILE A 271 -6.69 -13.92 -12.02
C ILE A 271 -7.00 -15.37 -12.38
N VAL A 272 -6.41 -16.34 -11.68
CA VAL A 272 -6.62 -17.78 -11.90
C VAL A 272 -8.08 -18.16 -11.69
N GLU A 273 -8.69 -17.72 -10.58
CA GLU A 273 -10.10 -17.97 -10.28
C GLU A 273 -11.01 -17.47 -11.41
N ARG A 274 -10.80 -16.23 -11.87
CA ARG A 274 -11.63 -15.64 -12.92
C ARG A 274 -11.43 -16.33 -14.26
N ILE A 275 -10.22 -16.79 -14.58
CA ILE A 275 -9.97 -17.60 -15.78
C ILE A 275 -10.77 -18.89 -15.69
N HIS A 276 -10.66 -19.61 -14.58
CA HIS A 276 -11.37 -20.88 -14.40
C HIS A 276 -12.90 -20.71 -14.48
N LEU A 277 -13.44 -19.66 -13.86
CA LEU A 277 -14.87 -19.37 -13.93
C LEU A 277 -15.33 -18.98 -15.35
N LEU A 278 -14.48 -18.29 -16.13
CA LEU A 278 -14.78 -17.99 -17.54
C LEU A 278 -14.77 -19.25 -18.41
N GLU A 279 -13.92 -20.23 -18.11
CA GLU A 279 -13.88 -21.52 -18.81
C GLU A 279 -15.12 -22.37 -18.56
N GLN A 280 -15.75 -22.23 -17.39
CA GLN A 280 -17.00 -22.93 -17.06
C GLN A 280 -18.22 -22.38 -17.81
N ILE A 281 -18.12 -21.20 -18.42
CA ILE A 281 -19.21 -20.56 -19.17
C ILE A 281 -19.03 -20.92 -20.66
N PRO A 282 -19.90 -21.76 -21.24
CA PRO A 282 -19.76 -22.24 -22.61
C PRO A 282 -19.65 -21.11 -23.64
N GLU A 283 -20.39 -20.02 -23.43
CA GLU A 283 -20.40 -18.84 -24.30
C GLU A 283 -19.08 -18.06 -24.31
N LEU A 284 -18.23 -18.26 -23.30
CA LEU A 284 -16.97 -17.52 -23.11
C LEU A 284 -15.73 -18.40 -23.29
N GLY A 285 -15.87 -19.73 -23.33
CA GLY A 285 -14.75 -20.66 -23.52
C GLY A 285 -13.92 -20.38 -24.79
N VAL A 286 -14.57 -19.91 -25.87
CA VAL A 286 -13.90 -19.55 -27.14
C VAL A 286 -12.99 -18.32 -26.99
N LEU A 287 -13.25 -17.46 -26.00
CA LEU A 287 -12.51 -16.21 -25.80
C LEU A 287 -11.22 -16.38 -24.99
N LYS A 288 -10.89 -17.60 -24.54
CA LYS A 288 -9.65 -17.88 -23.80
C LYS A 288 -8.39 -17.46 -24.56
N SER A 289 -8.36 -17.74 -25.85
CA SER A 289 -7.26 -17.36 -26.76
C SER A 289 -7.45 -15.97 -27.38
N HIS A 290 -8.54 -15.26 -27.07
CA HIS A 290 -8.79 -13.95 -27.64
C HIS A 290 -8.00 -12.87 -26.89
N PRO A 291 -7.39 -11.88 -27.58
CA PRO A 291 -6.70 -10.74 -26.96
C PRO A 291 -7.53 -9.91 -25.95
N ARG A 292 -8.85 -10.16 -25.87
CA ARG A 292 -9.79 -9.46 -24.98
C ARG A 292 -10.05 -10.25 -23.69
N VAL A 293 -9.45 -11.42 -23.52
CA VAL A 293 -9.57 -12.23 -22.30
C VAL A 293 -9.21 -11.42 -21.05
N LEU A 294 -8.21 -10.54 -21.13
CA LEU A 294 -7.84 -9.64 -20.04
C LEU A 294 -8.98 -8.71 -19.62
N ARG A 295 -9.78 -8.20 -20.57
CA ARG A 295 -10.94 -7.35 -20.25
C ARG A 295 -12.00 -8.14 -19.50
N LEU A 296 -12.18 -9.41 -19.84
CA LEU A 296 -13.10 -10.30 -19.12
C LEU A 296 -12.61 -10.55 -17.70
N ILE A 297 -11.31 -10.76 -17.51
CA ILE A 297 -10.70 -10.95 -16.19
C ILE A 297 -10.85 -9.68 -15.36
N VAL A 298 -10.43 -8.51 -15.86
CA VAL A 298 -10.45 -7.26 -15.09
C VAL A 298 -11.88 -6.84 -14.75
N TYR A 299 -12.80 -6.92 -15.71
CA TYR A 299 -14.19 -6.50 -15.56
C TYR A 299 -15.16 -7.65 -15.28
N TYR A 300 -14.67 -8.75 -14.70
CA TYR A 300 -15.42 -9.99 -14.49
C TYR A 300 -16.83 -9.81 -13.92
N LYS A 301 -16.99 -9.01 -12.85
CA LYS A 301 -18.32 -8.73 -12.26
C LYS A 301 -19.30 -8.08 -13.24
N LYS A 302 -18.81 -7.16 -14.09
CA LYS A 302 -19.63 -6.51 -15.12
C LYS A 302 -20.00 -7.48 -16.24
N VAL A 303 -19.08 -8.39 -16.59
CA VAL A 303 -19.35 -9.45 -17.58
C VAL A 303 -20.46 -10.37 -17.08
N LEU A 304 -20.37 -10.86 -15.83
CA LEU A 304 -21.42 -11.71 -15.25
C LEU A 304 -22.79 -11.03 -15.20
N SER A 305 -22.85 -9.78 -14.74
CA SER A 305 -24.09 -9.01 -14.69
C SER A 305 -24.72 -8.85 -16.08
N ARG A 306 -23.90 -8.56 -17.10
CA ARG A 306 -24.36 -8.46 -18.49
C ARG A 306 -24.82 -9.80 -19.04
N LEU A 307 -24.12 -10.88 -18.71
CA LEU A 307 -24.46 -12.23 -19.16
C LEU A 307 -25.80 -12.68 -18.55
N ALA A 308 -26.02 -12.43 -17.26
CA ALA A 308 -27.31 -12.70 -16.60
C ALA A 308 -28.46 -11.92 -17.27
N HIS A 309 -28.23 -10.64 -17.60
CA HIS A 309 -29.22 -9.82 -18.31
C HIS A 309 -29.50 -10.35 -19.74
N LEU A 310 -28.47 -10.82 -20.46
CA LEU A 310 -28.65 -11.44 -21.77
C LEU A 310 -29.43 -12.75 -21.70
N GLN A 311 -29.21 -13.56 -20.66
CA GLN A 311 -29.98 -14.79 -20.44
C GLN A 311 -31.46 -14.46 -20.17
N GLN A 312 -31.73 -13.41 -19.38
CA GLN A 312 -33.09 -12.91 -19.16
C GLN A 312 -33.74 -12.44 -20.48
N ILE A 313 -33.02 -11.71 -21.33
CA ILE A 313 -33.51 -11.28 -22.65
C ILE A 313 -33.69 -12.46 -23.62
N LYS A 314 -32.77 -13.43 -23.63
CA LYS A 314 -32.87 -14.62 -24.50
C LYS A 314 -34.09 -15.47 -24.17
N ASN A 315 -34.47 -15.49 -22.88
CA ASN A 315 -35.72 -16.11 -22.41
C ASN A 315 -36.97 -15.25 -22.71
N SER A 316 -36.78 -14.01 -23.19
CA SER A 316 -37.81 -13.03 -23.54
C SER A 316 -37.63 -12.59 -25.00
N SER A 317 -37.80 -13.52 -25.95
CA SER A 317 -38.09 -13.34 -27.40
C SER A 317 -37.66 -12.06 -28.17
N ALA A 318 -36.58 -11.37 -27.78
CA ALA A 318 -36.10 -10.15 -28.44
C ALA A 318 -34.58 -10.18 -28.53
N VAL A 319 -34.03 -10.24 -29.75
CA VAL A 319 -32.59 -10.36 -30.00
C VAL A 319 -31.95 -8.98 -30.16
N PRO A 320 -30.96 -8.57 -29.33
CA PRO A 320 -30.08 -7.45 -29.68
C PRO A 320 -28.67 -7.93 -30.04
N SER A 321 -28.07 -7.31 -31.07
CA SER A 321 -26.74 -7.67 -31.58
C SER A 321 -25.60 -7.48 -30.58
N LEU A 322 -24.57 -8.33 -30.70
CA LEU A 322 -23.33 -8.33 -29.90
C LEU A 322 -22.57 -6.99 -29.92
N ASN A 323 -22.78 -6.11 -30.89
CA ASN A 323 -22.10 -4.82 -30.97
C ASN A 323 -22.50 -3.85 -29.84
N LYS A 324 -23.64 -4.09 -29.17
CA LYS A 324 -24.05 -3.32 -27.98
C LYS A 324 -23.24 -3.67 -26.71
N LEU A 325 -22.42 -4.73 -26.73
CA LEU A 325 -21.64 -5.19 -25.56
C LEU A 325 -20.34 -4.40 -25.31
N ALA A 326 -19.85 -3.66 -26.31
CA ALA A 326 -18.56 -2.97 -26.24
C ALA A 326 -18.65 -1.46 -25.92
N GLY A 327 -19.84 -0.87 -25.88
CA GLY A 327 -20.05 0.57 -25.67
C GLY A 327 -20.25 1.02 -24.22
N THR A 328 -20.06 2.32 -23.97
CA THR A 328 -20.29 2.99 -22.68
C THR A 328 -21.80 3.12 -22.40
N ILE A 329 -22.18 3.01 -21.11
CA ILE A 329 -23.57 2.90 -20.58
C ILE A 329 -24.57 3.89 -21.20
N VAL A 330 -24.12 5.09 -21.58
CA VAL A 330 -24.97 6.18 -22.12
C VAL A 330 -25.62 5.85 -23.47
N SER A 331 -25.04 4.93 -24.25
CA SER A 331 -25.53 4.60 -25.60
C SER A 331 -26.64 3.54 -25.63
N VAL A 332 -26.97 2.92 -24.49
CA VAL A 332 -28.02 1.89 -24.41
C VAL A 332 -29.38 2.50 -24.02
N THR A 333 -29.41 3.67 -23.39
CA THR A 333 -30.63 4.22 -22.77
C THR A 333 -31.42 5.19 -23.68
N THR A 334 -30.87 5.64 -24.80
CA THR A 334 -31.44 6.78 -25.57
C THR A 334 -32.35 6.43 -26.76
N GLN A 335 -32.66 5.15 -27.04
CA GLN A 335 -33.45 4.79 -28.23
C GLN A 335 -34.70 3.93 -28.00
N THR A 336 -35.20 3.85 -26.78
CA THR A 336 -36.59 3.42 -26.54
C THR A 336 -37.31 4.50 -25.76
N SER A 337 -37.85 5.45 -26.53
CA SER A 337 -38.97 6.36 -26.25
C SER A 337 -39.51 6.43 -24.80
N SER A 338 -39.39 7.63 -24.22
CA SER A 338 -40.15 8.14 -23.07
C SER A 338 -41.68 8.13 -23.34
N PRO A 339 -42.56 8.28 -22.33
CA PRO A 339 -42.66 9.52 -21.53
C PRO A 339 -42.81 9.35 -20.01
N ASN A 340 -42.28 10.36 -19.31
CA ASN A 340 -42.70 10.90 -18.01
C ASN A 340 -42.92 9.95 -16.81
N ILE A 341 -41.94 9.89 -15.91
CA ILE A 341 -42.19 9.87 -14.45
C ILE A 341 -41.15 10.75 -13.75
N LEU A 342 -41.61 11.85 -13.16
CA LEU A 342 -40.89 12.61 -12.13
C LEU A 342 -40.66 11.69 -10.92
N ILE A 343 -39.41 11.51 -10.47
CA ILE A 343 -39.13 11.04 -9.11
C ILE A 343 -38.12 11.98 -8.45
N LYS A 344 -38.56 12.56 -7.34
CA LYS A 344 -37.86 13.47 -6.44
C LYS A 344 -36.55 12.85 -5.93
N GLN A 345 -35.49 13.66 -5.86
CA GLN A 345 -34.24 13.32 -5.20
C GLN A 345 -34.43 13.32 -3.67
N ASP A 346 -34.03 12.24 -3.02
CA ASP A 346 -33.92 12.10 -1.57
C ASP A 346 -32.56 12.70 -1.11
N PRO A 347 -32.51 13.68 -0.20
CA PRO A 347 -31.27 14.42 0.13
C PRO A 347 -30.29 13.67 1.06
N SER A 348 -30.51 12.39 1.35
CA SER A 348 -29.83 11.70 2.47
C SER A 348 -28.69 10.75 2.09
N LEU A 349 -28.22 10.75 0.83
CA LEU A 349 -27.12 9.88 0.38
C LEU A 349 -25.92 10.70 -0.18
N PRO A 350 -24.69 10.50 0.34
CA PRO A 350 -23.52 11.18 -0.20
C PRO A 350 -23.15 10.61 -1.58
N PRO A 351 -22.65 11.45 -2.51
CA PRO A 351 -22.38 11.04 -3.88
C PRO A 351 -21.20 10.04 -3.96
N PRO A 352 -21.22 9.12 -4.95
CA PRO A 352 -20.18 8.12 -5.11
C PRO A 352 -18.86 8.77 -5.55
N LEU A 353 -17.78 8.42 -4.84
CA LEU A 353 -16.41 8.78 -5.16
C LEU A 353 -16.07 8.34 -6.59
N LEU A 354 -15.92 9.31 -7.48
CA LEU A 354 -15.33 9.13 -8.80
C LEU A 354 -13.83 8.85 -8.61
N HIS A 355 -13.43 7.63 -8.96
CA HIS A 355 -12.02 7.26 -9.09
C HIS A 355 -11.43 7.97 -10.32
N GLY A 356 -10.58 8.96 -10.07
CA GLY A 356 -9.53 9.43 -10.97
C GLY A 356 -8.22 8.72 -10.68
#